data_AF-A0A068R0T6-F1
#
_entry.id   AF-A0A068R0T6-F1
#
_cell.length_a   1.000
_cell.length_b   1.000
_cell.length_c   1.000
_cell.angle_alpha   90.00
_cell.angle_beta   90.00
_cell.angle_gamma   90.00
#
_symmetry.space_group_name_H-M   'P 1'
#
loop_
_entity.id
_entity.type
_entity.pdbx_description
1 polymer ?
#
loop_
_entity_poly.entity_id
_entity_poly.type
_entity_poly.pdbx_seq_one_letter_code
_entity_poly.pdbx_strand_id
1 'polypeptide(L)'
;MPDINEDRVFDLPKVYSSYGIDPSNIVNPKDTINYNLISQHKFNGGSTLFVEVEADSADNQKVNPGDTVGIKLFIQSTNRGDVSYTGTIQLPKATTGTTSKGHLSIPINITGDIDSGASGRAAVIYIEYYKVGGDDDQYSQYWQGYIDTTLPGGGVE
;
A
#
# COMPACT_ATOMS: atom_id res chain seq x y z
N MET A 1 -11.06 0.10 -7.80
CA MET A 1 -11.63 -0.41 -6.54
C MET A 1 -11.43 -1.92 -6.52
N PRO A 2 -11.13 -2.54 -5.35
CA PRO A 2 -10.95 -3.99 -5.24
C PRO A 2 -12.21 -4.74 -5.69
N ASP A 3 -12.04 -5.90 -6.36
CA ASP A 3 -13.16 -6.75 -6.75
C ASP A 3 -13.62 -7.62 -5.57
N ILE A 4 -14.90 -7.57 -5.25
CA ILE A 4 -15.49 -8.32 -4.12
C ILE A 4 -15.55 -9.84 -4.36
N ASN A 5 -15.37 -10.29 -5.61
CA ASN A 5 -15.47 -11.70 -5.98
C ASN A 5 -14.11 -12.42 -6.02
N GLU A 6 -13.00 -11.70 -5.75
CA GLU A 6 -11.68 -12.31 -5.64
C GLU A 6 -11.60 -13.28 -4.44
N ASP A 7 -10.87 -14.38 -4.60
CA ASP A 7 -10.60 -15.32 -3.51
C ASP A 7 -9.57 -14.72 -2.55
N ARG A 8 -10.06 -14.17 -1.43
CA ARG A 8 -9.28 -13.40 -0.47
C ARG A 8 -8.84 -14.27 0.70
N VAL A 9 -7.69 -14.91 0.55
CA VAL A 9 -7.15 -15.84 1.53
C VAL A 9 -6.00 -15.23 2.34
N PHE A 10 -5.28 -14.24 1.80
CA PHE A 10 -4.10 -13.71 2.47
C PHE A 10 -4.39 -12.54 3.41
N ASP A 11 -3.56 -12.37 4.43
CA ASP A 11 -3.60 -11.22 5.33
C ASP A 11 -3.37 -9.90 4.59
N LEU A 12 -3.97 -8.82 5.07
CA LEU A 12 -3.75 -7.48 4.53
C LEU A 12 -2.28 -7.04 4.62
N PRO A 13 -1.78 -6.25 3.64
CA PRO A 13 -0.43 -5.73 3.69
C PRO A 13 -0.27 -4.70 4.82
N LYS A 14 0.94 -4.56 5.36
CA LYS A 14 1.27 -3.47 6.28
C LYS A 14 1.68 -2.23 5.49
N VAL A 15 1.22 -1.06 5.92
CA VAL A 15 1.53 0.21 5.27
C VAL A 15 2.30 1.09 6.25
N TYR A 16 3.42 1.63 5.80
CA TYR A 16 4.25 2.56 6.56
C TYR A 16 4.22 3.94 5.90
N SER A 17 4.28 4.97 6.72
CA SER A 17 4.39 6.36 6.28
C SER A 17 5.76 6.64 5.65
N SER A 18 5.94 7.85 5.13
CA SER A 18 7.22 8.28 4.56
C SER A 18 8.35 8.29 5.58
N TYR A 19 8.10 8.19 6.89
CA TYR A 19 9.15 8.15 7.91
C TYR A 19 9.96 6.84 7.92
N GLY A 20 9.56 5.84 7.14
CA GLY A 20 10.31 4.61 6.91
C GLY A 20 9.69 3.38 7.56
N ILE A 21 10.32 2.22 7.33
CA ILE A 21 9.85 0.90 7.74
C ILE A 21 10.24 0.65 9.21
N ASP A 22 9.58 1.36 10.11
CA ASP A 22 9.67 1.18 11.57
C ASP A 22 8.25 0.95 12.13
N PRO A 23 8.05 0.05 13.11
CA PRO A 23 6.73 -0.19 13.70
C PRO A 23 5.98 1.06 14.19
N SER A 24 6.71 2.10 14.63
CA SER A 24 6.13 3.38 15.05
C SER A 24 5.54 4.22 13.90
N ASN A 25 5.89 3.89 12.65
CA ASN A 25 5.47 4.60 11.44
C ASN A 25 4.34 3.90 10.67
N ILE A 26 3.77 2.83 11.23
CA ILE A 26 2.66 2.08 10.62
C ILE A 26 1.43 2.99 10.52
N VAL A 27 0.80 2.98 9.35
CA VAL A 27 -0.50 3.60 9.09
C VAL A 27 -1.56 2.50 9.16
N ASN A 28 -2.50 2.62 10.10
CA ASN A 28 -3.52 1.59 10.27
C ASN A 28 -4.65 1.77 9.26
N PRO A 29 -5.39 0.69 8.93
CA PRO A 29 -6.61 0.82 8.15
C PRO A 29 -7.55 1.85 8.79
N LYS A 30 -8.25 2.61 7.95
CA LYS A 30 -9.16 3.71 8.30
C LYS A 30 -8.48 4.98 8.82
N ASP A 31 -7.15 5.01 8.98
CA ASP A 31 -6.43 6.26 9.24
C ASP A 31 -6.37 7.13 7.98
N THR A 32 -6.15 8.44 8.19
CA THR A 32 -5.95 9.40 7.10
C THR A 32 -4.47 9.61 6.80
N ILE A 33 -4.06 9.25 5.60
CA ILE A 33 -2.75 9.58 5.03
C ILE A 33 -2.77 11.05 4.63
N ASN A 34 -2.12 11.90 5.42
CA ASN A 34 -2.03 13.33 5.15
C ASN A 34 -0.63 13.76 4.66
N TYR A 35 -0.51 15.04 4.26
CA TYR A 35 0.77 15.58 3.82
C TYR A 35 1.90 15.38 4.85
N ASN A 36 1.61 15.49 6.16
CA ASN A 36 2.64 15.30 7.19
C ASN A 36 3.17 13.86 7.18
N LEU A 37 2.30 12.85 7.06
CA LEU A 37 2.69 11.44 6.99
C LEU A 37 3.53 11.13 5.75
N ILE A 38 3.32 11.85 4.65
CA ILE A 38 4.10 11.65 3.42
C ILE A 38 5.26 12.64 3.26
N SER A 39 5.48 13.56 4.21
CA SER A 39 6.39 14.71 4.06
C SER A 39 7.87 14.34 3.87
N GLN A 40 8.31 13.19 4.38
CA GLN A 40 9.70 12.73 4.26
C GLN A 40 10.05 12.21 2.86
N HIS A 41 9.11 12.21 1.91
CA HIS A 41 9.39 11.87 0.51
C HIS A 41 10.53 12.69 -0.09
N LYS A 42 10.71 13.95 0.37
CA LYS A 42 11.81 14.84 -0.05
C LYS A 42 13.20 14.29 0.31
N PHE A 43 13.28 13.46 1.34
CA PHE A 43 14.52 12.83 1.82
C PHE A 43 14.64 11.35 1.40
N ASN A 44 13.52 10.74 0.98
CA ASN A 44 13.42 9.31 0.65
C ASN A 44 13.27 9.05 -0.86
N GLY A 45 13.95 9.87 -1.67
CA GLY A 45 13.98 9.72 -3.13
C GLY A 45 12.61 9.81 -3.80
N GLY A 46 11.66 10.55 -3.19
CA GLY A 46 10.29 10.69 -3.67
C GLY A 46 9.32 9.62 -3.18
N SER A 47 9.72 8.73 -2.26
CA SER A 47 8.84 7.68 -1.71
C SER A 47 7.94 8.23 -0.60
N THR A 48 6.64 7.99 -0.68
CA THR A 48 5.63 8.54 0.26
C THR A 48 5.05 7.51 1.21
N LEU A 49 4.95 6.26 0.78
CA LEU A 49 4.48 5.13 1.57
C LEU A 49 5.36 3.92 1.28
N PHE A 50 5.42 2.98 2.22
CA PHE A 50 6.01 1.67 2.00
C PHE A 50 5.00 0.58 2.31
N VAL A 51 4.82 -0.35 1.38
CA VAL A 51 3.94 -1.51 1.55
C VAL A 51 4.82 -2.71 1.88
N GLU A 52 4.60 -3.34 3.03
CA GLU A 52 5.26 -4.58 3.45
C GLU A 52 4.31 -5.76 3.25
N VAL A 53 4.83 -6.83 2.64
CA VAL A 53 4.21 -8.15 2.63
C VAL A 53 5.08 -9.10 3.41
N GLU A 54 4.45 -9.87 4.30
CA GLU A 54 5.08 -10.91 5.09
C GLU A 54 4.76 -12.27 4.47
N ALA A 55 5.76 -13.14 4.41
CA ALA A 55 5.65 -14.48 3.86
C ALA A 55 6.07 -15.51 4.90
N ASP A 56 5.32 -16.59 5.00
CA ASP A 56 5.55 -17.68 5.95
C ASP A 56 5.02 -18.99 5.35
N SER A 57 5.89 -19.97 5.18
CA SER A 57 5.49 -21.26 4.61
C SER A 57 4.65 -22.13 5.55
N ALA A 58 4.58 -21.77 6.84
CA ALA A 58 3.79 -22.47 7.85
C ALA A 58 2.39 -21.88 8.05
N ASP A 59 2.11 -20.72 7.46
CA ASP A 59 0.86 -19.98 7.61
C ASP A 59 0.12 -19.93 6.26
N ASN A 60 -1.06 -20.53 6.20
CA ASN A 60 -1.85 -20.57 4.97
C ASN A 60 -2.54 -19.24 4.62
N GLN A 61 -2.48 -18.24 5.53
CA GLN A 61 -2.93 -16.88 5.28
C GLN A 61 -1.80 -15.99 4.74
N LYS A 62 -0.64 -16.57 4.42
CA LYS A 62 0.49 -15.86 3.85
C LYS A 62 0.99 -16.56 2.60
N VAL A 63 1.68 -15.79 1.77
CA VAL A 63 2.46 -16.31 0.64
C VAL A 63 3.73 -16.99 1.14
N ASN A 64 4.39 -17.77 0.29
CA ASN A 64 5.62 -18.47 0.68
C ASN A 64 6.85 -17.57 0.49
N PRO A 65 7.88 -17.72 1.34
CA PRO A 65 9.18 -17.12 1.08
C PRO A 65 9.71 -17.49 -0.32
N GLY A 66 10.20 -16.50 -1.07
CA GLY A 66 10.64 -16.68 -2.45
C GLY A 66 9.54 -16.49 -3.52
N ASP A 67 8.27 -16.38 -3.14
CA ASP A 67 7.20 -16.02 -4.08
C ASP A 67 7.38 -14.58 -4.59
N THR A 68 6.88 -14.32 -5.80
CA THR A 68 6.67 -12.96 -6.30
C THR A 68 5.22 -12.56 -6.03
N VAL A 69 5.00 -11.39 -5.44
CA VAL A 69 3.66 -10.83 -5.27
C VAL A 69 3.49 -9.55 -6.06
N GLY A 70 2.29 -9.36 -6.62
CA GLY A 70 1.87 -8.12 -7.24
C GLY A 70 1.11 -7.27 -6.22
N ILE A 71 1.39 -5.98 -6.16
CA ILE A 71 0.66 -4.98 -5.37
C ILE A 71 -0.28 -4.23 -6.32
N LYS A 72 -1.55 -4.07 -5.92
CA LYS A 72 -2.50 -3.15 -6.54
C LYS A 72 -2.84 -2.05 -5.54
N LEU A 73 -2.73 -0.81 -5.98
CA LEU A 73 -3.12 0.38 -5.22
C LEU A 73 -4.12 1.18 -6.05
N PHE A 74 -5.20 1.61 -5.41
CA PHE A 74 -6.24 2.40 -6.04
C PHE A 74 -6.64 3.56 -5.12
N ILE A 75 -6.70 4.78 -5.67
CA ILE A 75 -7.14 5.98 -4.96
C ILE A 75 -8.32 6.59 -5.70
N GLN A 76 -9.40 6.85 -4.96
CA GLN A 76 -10.55 7.63 -5.44
C GLN A 76 -10.37 9.08 -5.04
N SER A 77 -9.77 9.87 -5.93
CA SER A 77 -9.49 11.29 -5.70
C SER A 77 -10.49 12.17 -6.46
N THR A 78 -10.90 13.27 -5.82
CA THR A 78 -11.82 14.22 -6.44
C THR A 78 -11.12 15.18 -7.42
N ASN A 79 -9.90 15.62 -7.08
CA ASN A 79 -9.13 16.56 -7.91
C ASN A 79 -8.34 15.85 -9.02
N ARG A 80 -7.85 14.62 -8.79
CA ARG A 80 -7.05 13.85 -9.75
C ARG A 80 -7.82 12.75 -10.46
N GLY A 81 -9.07 12.50 -10.07
CA GLY A 81 -9.83 11.33 -10.52
C GLY A 81 -9.29 10.03 -9.93
N ASP A 82 -9.67 8.90 -10.53
CA ASP A 82 -9.21 7.59 -10.09
C ASP A 82 -7.73 7.37 -10.44
N VAL A 83 -6.89 7.18 -9.42
CA VAL A 83 -5.45 6.88 -9.58
C VAL A 83 -5.23 5.39 -9.31
N SER A 84 -4.57 4.69 -10.22
CA SER A 84 -4.18 3.30 -10.04
C SER A 84 -2.67 3.15 -10.12
N TYR A 85 -2.12 2.28 -9.28
CA TYR A 85 -0.71 1.93 -9.29
C TYR A 85 -0.54 0.44 -9.09
N THR A 86 0.40 -0.14 -9.81
CA THR A 86 0.79 -1.54 -9.67
C THR A 86 2.28 -1.65 -9.51
N GLY A 87 2.73 -2.57 -8.66
CA GLY A 87 4.13 -2.92 -8.55
C GLY A 87 4.28 -4.38 -8.14
N THR A 88 5.52 -4.83 -8.01
CA THR A 88 5.82 -6.21 -7.61
C THR A 88 6.85 -6.23 -6.49
N ILE A 89 6.71 -7.18 -5.58
CA ILE A 89 7.68 -7.48 -4.54
C ILE A 89 8.19 -8.90 -4.79
N GLN A 90 9.51 -9.05 -4.91
CA GLN A 90 10.15 -10.35 -4.83
C GLN A 90 10.45 -10.66 -3.37
N LEU A 91 9.78 -11.64 -2.80
CA LEU A 91 10.04 -12.01 -1.40
C LEU A 91 11.39 -12.73 -1.29
N PRO A 92 12.18 -12.42 -0.26
CA PRO A 92 13.42 -13.16 0.00
C PRO A 92 13.12 -14.64 0.20
N LYS A 93 14.01 -15.50 -0.28
CA LYS A 93 13.95 -16.92 0.05
C LYS A 93 14.30 -17.11 1.53
N ALA A 94 13.55 -17.96 2.21
CA ALA A 94 13.83 -18.36 3.57
C ALA A 94 13.67 -19.88 3.71
N THR A 95 14.30 -20.46 4.72
CA THR A 95 14.11 -21.88 5.07
C THR A 95 12.66 -22.14 5.50
N THR A 96 12.17 -23.36 5.28
CA THR A 96 10.82 -23.75 5.70
C THR A 96 10.60 -23.48 7.19
N GLY A 97 9.50 -22.80 7.53
CA GLY A 97 9.15 -22.41 8.90
C GLY A 97 9.83 -21.13 9.39
N THR A 98 10.41 -20.34 8.49
CA THR A 98 10.92 -18.98 8.80
C THR A 98 10.18 -17.93 8.00
N THR A 99 9.93 -16.78 8.64
CA THR A 99 9.25 -15.65 8.00
C THR A 99 10.22 -14.86 7.15
N SER A 100 9.72 -14.28 6.06
CA SER A 100 10.43 -13.29 5.25
C SER A 100 9.53 -12.09 4.97
N LYS A 101 10.14 -10.95 4.68
CA LYS A 101 9.43 -9.70 4.41
C LYS A 101 9.98 -9.05 3.16
N GLY A 102 9.10 -8.47 2.36
CA GLY A 102 9.47 -7.67 1.21
C GLY A 102 8.69 -6.37 1.20
N HIS A 103 9.26 -5.35 0.55
CA HIS A 103 8.75 -3.99 0.59
C HIS A 103 8.63 -3.39 -0.81
N LEU A 104 7.61 -2.56 -1.01
CA LEU A 104 7.44 -1.72 -2.19
C LEU A 104 7.28 -0.26 -1.76
N SER A 105 8.09 0.62 -2.32
CA SER A 105 7.94 2.06 -2.16
C SER A 105 6.90 2.60 -3.13
N ILE A 106 5.96 3.41 -2.62
CA ILE A 106 4.98 4.12 -3.44
C ILE A 106 5.51 5.54 -3.72
N PRO A 107 5.59 5.98 -4.98
CA PRO A 107 6.15 7.28 -5.32
C PRO A 107 5.15 8.44 -5.16
N ILE A 108 5.69 9.65 -4.93
CA ILE A 108 4.93 10.89 -4.70
C ILE A 108 3.96 11.25 -5.83
N ASN A 109 4.27 10.90 -7.08
CA ASN A 109 3.34 11.15 -8.18
C ASN A 109 2.04 10.33 -8.07
N ILE A 110 2.01 9.28 -7.25
CA ILE A 110 0.79 8.48 -6.99
C ILE A 110 -0.02 9.07 -5.85
N THR A 111 0.62 9.41 -4.73
CA THR A 111 -0.10 9.80 -3.50
C THR A 111 -0.04 11.29 -3.18
N GLY A 112 0.71 12.08 -3.93
CA GLY A 112 0.84 13.53 -3.73
C GLY A 112 -0.33 14.30 -4.35
N ASP A 113 -0.65 15.44 -3.75
CA ASP A 113 -1.72 16.34 -4.19
C ASP A 113 -3.07 15.62 -4.37
N ILE A 114 -3.43 14.80 -3.39
CA ILE A 114 -4.73 14.13 -3.35
C ILE A 114 -5.65 14.92 -2.44
N ASP A 115 -6.74 15.45 -2.99
CA ASP A 115 -7.74 16.24 -2.26
C ASP A 115 -8.94 15.40 -1.81
N SER A 116 -9.36 15.63 -0.57
CA SER A 116 -10.60 15.15 0.04
C SER A 116 -11.87 15.81 -0.52
N GLY A 117 -11.72 16.88 -1.31
CA GLY A 117 -12.80 17.56 -2.00
C GLY A 117 -13.70 18.40 -1.08
N ALA A 118 -14.54 19.24 -1.69
CA ALA A 118 -15.30 20.30 -1.03
C ALA A 118 -16.32 19.86 0.05
N SER A 119 -16.60 18.56 0.17
CA SER A 119 -17.51 18.01 1.20
C SER A 119 -16.79 17.53 2.46
N GLY A 120 -15.46 17.67 2.54
CA GLY A 120 -14.65 17.25 3.69
C GLY A 120 -14.56 15.73 3.87
N ARG A 121 -14.92 14.95 2.84
CA ARG A 121 -14.81 13.49 2.86
C ARG A 121 -13.48 13.08 2.25
N ALA A 122 -12.51 12.72 3.08
CA ALA A 122 -11.20 12.26 2.62
C ALA A 122 -11.29 11.25 1.47
N ALA A 123 -10.46 11.46 0.44
CA ALA A 123 -10.32 10.53 -0.67
C ALA A 123 -9.97 9.14 -0.12
N VAL A 124 -10.41 8.08 -0.80
CA VAL A 124 -10.24 6.72 -0.28
C VAL A 124 -9.10 6.03 -1.02
N ILE A 125 -8.24 5.37 -0.27
CA ILE A 125 -7.13 4.56 -0.80
C ILE A 125 -7.34 3.10 -0.43
N TYR A 126 -7.08 2.22 -1.39
CA TYR A 126 -7.13 0.77 -1.26
C TYR A 126 -5.79 0.18 -1.69
N ILE A 127 -5.27 -0.77 -0.92
CA ILE A 127 -4.03 -1.49 -1.22
C ILE A 127 -4.26 -2.97 -0.97
N GLU A 128 -3.95 -3.81 -1.94
CA GLU A 128 -3.99 -5.27 -1.83
C GLU A 128 -2.80 -5.88 -2.55
N TYR A 129 -2.55 -7.16 -2.28
CA TYR A 129 -1.58 -7.93 -3.03
C TYR A 129 -2.14 -9.27 -3.48
N TYR A 130 -1.50 -9.86 -4.48
CA TYR A 130 -1.81 -11.20 -4.99
C TYR A 130 -0.53 -11.95 -5.34
N LYS A 131 -0.59 -13.28 -5.32
CA LYS A 131 0.52 -14.12 -5.74
C LYS A 131 0.61 -14.16 -7.26
N VAL A 132 1.78 -13.83 -7.82
CA VAL A 132 2.00 -13.89 -9.28
C VAL A 132 2.29 -15.32 -9.71
N GLY A 133 1.62 -15.78 -10.76
CA GLY A 133 1.92 -17.07 -11.42
C GLY A 133 1.43 -18.31 -10.66
N GLY A 134 0.44 -18.16 -9.78
CA GLY A 134 -0.32 -19.29 -9.22
C GLY A 134 -1.40 -19.79 -10.19
N ASP A 135 -1.91 -21.00 -9.94
CA ASP A 135 -2.97 -21.61 -10.74
C ASP A 135 -4.32 -20.90 -10.58
N ASP A 136 -4.51 -20.15 -9.49
CA ASP A 136 -5.62 -19.22 -9.24
C ASP A 136 -5.07 -17.94 -8.58
N ASP A 137 -5.55 -16.77 -9.02
CA ASP A 137 -5.16 -15.48 -8.42
C ASP A 137 -5.77 -15.38 -7.01
N GLN A 138 -5.00 -15.79 -6.01
CA GLN A 138 -5.32 -15.61 -4.59
C GLN A 138 -4.90 -14.21 -4.15
N TYR A 139 -5.83 -13.50 -3.52
CA TYR A 139 -5.67 -12.12 -3.10
C TYR A 139 -5.55 -12.00 -1.59
N SER A 140 -4.93 -10.91 -1.17
CA SER A 140 -5.02 -10.45 0.21
C SER A 140 -6.38 -9.84 0.50
N GLN A 141 -6.71 -9.75 1.78
CA GLN A 141 -7.62 -8.71 2.25
C GLN A 141 -7.07 -7.35 1.83
N TYR A 142 -7.95 -6.40 1.49
CA TYR A 142 -7.52 -5.06 1.12
C TYR A 142 -7.33 -4.20 2.36
N TRP A 143 -6.20 -3.50 2.42
CA TRP A 143 -5.99 -2.38 3.33
C TRP A 143 -6.77 -1.18 2.77
N GLN A 144 -7.67 -0.61 3.56
CA GLN A 144 -8.44 0.58 3.19
C GLN A 144 -8.17 1.70 4.18
N GLY A 145 -7.90 2.89 3.66
CA GLY A 145 -7.73 4.11 4.46
C GLY A 145 -8.26 5.34 3.74
N TYR A 146 -8.02 6.48 4.35
CA TYR A 146 -8.32 7.79 3.77
C TYR A 146 -7.02 8.48 3.35
N ILE A 147 -7.09 9.42 2.42
CA ILE A 147 -5.94 10.17 1.93
C ILE A 147 -6.32 11.62 1.64
N ASP A 148 -5.52 12.56 2.14
CA ASP A 148 -5.60 14.01 1.86
C ASP A 148 -4.21 14.63 1.98
N THR A 149 -3.51 14.69 0.85
CA THR A 149 -2.10 15.07 0.78
C THR A 149 -1.88 16.41 0.09
N THR A 150 -2.96 17.17 -0.10
CA THR A 150 -2.91 18.54 -0.57
C THR A 150 -2.00 19.36 0.34
N LEU A 151 -1.13 20.19 -0.25
CA LEU A 151 -0.22 21.04 0.52
C LEU A 151 -1.01 22.04 1.40
N PRO A 152 -0.65 22.18 2.69
CA PRO A 152 -1.21 23.24 3.53
C PRO A 152 -0.90 24.61 2.90
N GLY A 153 -1.94 25.31 2.44
CA GLY A 153 -1.82 26.61 1.77
C GLY A 153 -2.11 26.64 0.27
N GLY A 154 -2.51 25.51 -0.34
CA GLY A 154 -3.01 25.46 -1.73
C GLY A 154 -1.93 25.59 -2.81
N GLY A 155 -0.74 25.03 -2.56
CA GLY A 155 0.42 25.21 -3.41
C GLY A 155 0.46 24.29 -4.63
N VAL A 156 0.54 24.88 -5.81
CA VAL A 156 1.32 24.34 -6.95
C VAL A 156 2.82 24.46 -6.62
N GLU A 157 3.54 23.34 -6.63
CA GLU A 157 5.01 23.30 -6.88
C GLU A 157 5.24 22.88 -8.34
#